data_AF-A0A3D4S1X2-F1
#
_entry.id   AF-A0A3D4S1X2-F1
#
_cell.length_a   1.000
_cell.length_b   1.000
_cell.length_c   1.000
_cell.angle_alpha   90.00
_cell.angle_beta   90.00
_cell.angle_gamma   90.00
#
_symmetry.space_group_name_H-M   'P 1'
#
loop_
_entity.id
_entity.type
_entity.pdbx_description
1 polymer ?
#
loop_
_entity_poly.entity_id
_entity_poly.type
_entity_poly.pdbx_seq_one_letter_code
_entity_poly.pdbx_strand_id
1 'polypeptide(L)' 'MLGEQHDLIHEFPDYELKIADLREGNPPFATMMDQYDDLDARVRKLEELGTPVADETIEELKKERLLLKDKLYEMLRA' A
#
# COMPACT_ATOMS: atom_id res chain seq x y z
N MET A 1 15.18 10.65 6.00
CA MET A 1 15.01 9.65 4.94
C MET A 1 13.65 9.03 5.21
N LEU A 2 12.67 9.30 4.35
CA LEU A 2 11.33 8.73 4.42
C LEU A 2 11.49 7.29 3.89
N GLY A 3 12.07 6.39 4.67
CA GLY A 3 11.27 5.64 5.63
C GLY A 3 10.62 4.55 4.80
N GLU A 4 11.45 3.60 4.37
CA GLU A 4 11.13 2.43 3.55
C GLU A 4 9.94 1.67 4.16
N GLN A 5 8.71 2.10 3.87
CA GLN A 5 7.54 1.28 4.05
C GLN A 5 7.50 0.35 2.84
N HIS A 6 8.02 -0.84 3.08
CA HIS A 6 8.04 -1.93 2.14
C HIS A 6 6.93 -2.93 2.47
N ASP A 7 5.75 -2.48 2.92
CA ASP A 7 4.68 -3.40 3.32
C ASP A 7 4.37 -4.39 2.18
N LEU A 8 4.43 -3.96 0.92
CA LEU A 8 4.26 -4.87 -0.23
C LEU A 8 5.40 -5.89 -0.40
N ILE A 9 6.66 -5.49 -0.24
CA ILE A 9 7.81 -6.41 -0.35
C ILE A 9 7.84 -7.38 0.84
N HIS A 10 7.48 -6.88 2.04
CA HIS A 10 7.33 -7.71 3.24
C HIS A 10 6.15 -8.69 3.13
N GLU A 11 5.04 -8.29 2.51
CA GLU A 11 3.90 -9.18 2.22
C GLU A 11 4.20 -10.19 1.11
N PHE A 12 5.05 -9.83 0.15
CA PHE A 12 5.37 -10.63 -1.04
C PHE A 12 6.90 -10.72 -1.28
N PRO A 13 7.66 -11.35 -0.37
CA PRO A 13 9.12 -11.40 -0.46
C PRO A 13 9.59 -12.18 -1.70
N ASP A 14 8.85 -13.20 -2.13
CA ASP A 14 9.12 -13.94 -3.37
C ASP A 14 9.05 -13.07 -4.64
N TYR A 15 8.36 -11.92 -4.56
CA TYR A 15 8.20 -10.99 -5.67
C TYR A 15 9.08 -9.75 -5.56
N GLU A 16 9.98 -9.65 -4.57
CA GLU A 16 10.83 -8.48 -4.31
C GLU A 16 11.54 -7.97 -5.58
N LEU A 17 12.20 -8.86 -6.32
CA LEU A 17 12.89 -8.50 -7.56
C LEU A 17 11.94 -7.96 -8.63
N LYS A 18 10.73 -8.54 -8.75
CA LYS A 18 9.73 -8.10 -9.72
C LYS A 18 9.08 -6.78 -9.31
N ILE A 19 8.89 -6.56 -8.01
CA ILE A 19 8.43 -5.28 -7.46
C ILE A 19 9.45 -4.19 -7.78
N ALA A 20 10.74 -4.45 -7.57
CA ALA A 20 11.80 -3.49 -7.90
C ALA A 20 11.85 -3.16 -9.40
N ASP A 21 11.79 -4.17 -10.26
CA ASP A 21 11.76 -4.01 -11.72
C ASP A 21 10.53 -3.22 -12.20
N LEU A 22 9.34 -3.57 -11.71
CA LEU A 22 8.10 -2.84 -12.01
C LEU A 22 8.12 -1.42 -11.46
N ARG A 23 8.70 -1.18 -10.29
CA ARG A 23 8.79 0.17 -9.74
C ARG A 23 9.66 1.09 -10.60
N GLU A 24 10.74 0.56 -11.19
CA GLU A 24 11.61 1.33 -12.08
C GLU A 24 11.04 1.45 -13.51
N GLY A 25 10.45 0.38 -14.03
CA GLY A 25 9.97 0.29 -15.41
C GLY A 25 8.49 0.64 -15.64
N ASN A 26 7.68 0.70 -14.58
CA ASN A 26 6.22 0.88 -14.66
C ASN A 26 5.76 2.03 -13.74
N PRO A 27 5.67 3.27 -14.26
CA PRO A 27 5.19 4.44 -13.51
C PRO A 27 3.82 4.26 -12.82
N PRO A 28 2.82 3.59 -13.44
CA PRO A 28 1.57 3.27 -12.74
C PRO A 28 1.79 2.41 -11.50
N PHE A 29 2.66 1.39 -11.57
CA PHE A 29 2.97 0.52 -10.44
C PHE A 29 3.64 1.30 -9.30
N ALA A 30 4.62 2.15 -9.61
CA ALA A 30 5.25 3.01 -8.62
C ALA A 30 4.23 3.92 -7.91
N THR A 31 3.34 4.55 -8.68
CA THR A 31 2.28 5.40 -8.11
C THR A 31 1.34 4.63 -7.19
N MET A 32 0.95 3.40 -7.56
CA MET A 32 0.09 2.55 -6.72
C MET A 32 0.77 2.13 -5.42
N MET A 33 2.08 1.85 -5.47
CA MET A 33 2.87 1.58 -4.27
C MET A 33 2.89 2.79 -3.32
N ASP A 34 3.23 3.98 -3.83
CA ASP A 34 3.22 5.20 -3.03
C ASP A 34 1.83 5.47 -2.42
N GLN A 35 0.75 5.22 -3.17
CA GLN A 35 -0.62 5.33 -2.65
C GLN A 35 -0.91 4.32 -1.55
N TYR A 36 -0.45 3.08 -1.69
CA TYR A 36 -0.64 2.03 -0.69
C TYR A 36 0.06 2.40 0.63
N ASP A 37 1.31 2.87 0.55
CA ASP A 37 2.10 3.28 1.72
C ASP A 37 1.50 4.51 2.42
N ASP A 38 1.07 5.53 1.66
CA ASP A 38 0.40 6.71 2.23
C ASP A 38 -0.89 6.31 2.96
N LEU A 39 -1.63 5.38 2.37
CA LEU A 39 -2.91 4.94 2.89
C LEU A 39 -2.75 4.11 4.18
N ASP A 40 -1.74 3.23 4.26
CA ASP A 40 -1.42 2.51 5.49
C ASP A 40 -0.95 3.47 6.61
N ALA A 41 -0.08 4.43 6.28
CA ALA A 41 0.34 5.47 7.23
C ALA A 41 -0.86 6.30 7.74
N ARG A 42 -1.82 6.58 6.88
CA ARG A 42 -3.05 7.32 7.22
C ARG A 42 -3.98 6.50 8.11
N VAL A 43 -4.12 5.19 7.86
CA VAL A 43 -4.86 4.27 8.74
C VAL A 43 -4.23 4.25 10.13
N ARG A 44 -2.91 4.02 10.24
CA ARG A 44 -2.20 4.02 11.53
C ARG A 44 -2.41 5.31 12.31
N LYS A 45 -2.28 6.45 11.64
CA LYS A 45 -2.47 7.77 12.24
C LYS A 45 -3.90 7.98 12.75
N LEU A 46 -4.90 7.48 12.03
CA LEU A 46 -6.30 7.57 12.42
C LEU A 46 -6.62 6.63 13.59
N GLU A 47 -6.04 5.43 13.61
CA GLU A 47 -6.14 4.51 14.74
C GLU A 47 -5.52 5.10 16.02
N GLU A 48 -4.39 5.79 15.90
CA GLU A 48 -3.76 6.52 17.01
C GLU A 48 -4.62 7.68 17.54
N LEU A 49 -5.41 8.33 16.67
CA LEU A 49 -6.29 9.44 17.05
C LEU A 49 -7.53 8.98 17.83
N GLY A 50 -7.95 7.71 17.70
CA GLY A 50 -8.92 7.06 18.59
C GLY A 50 -10.31 7.73 18.68
N THR A 51 -10.76 8.43 17.64
CA THR A 51 -12.06 9.12 17.62
C THR A 51 -13.13 8.32 16.86
N PRO A 52 -14.41 8.37 17.25
CA PRO A 52 -15.49 7.61 16.58
C PRO A 52 -15.74 8.01 15.11
N VAL A 53 -15.30 9.20 14.68
CA VAL A 53 -15.35 9.62 13.26
C VAL A 53 -14.28 8.92 12.43
N ALA A 54 -13.20 8.46 13.09
CA ALA A 54 -12.15 7.70 12.45
C ALA A 54 -12.62 6.28 12.09
N ASP A 55 -13.59 5.68 12.79
CA ASP A 55 -14.06 4.31 12.51
C ASP A 55 -14.58 4.13 11.07
N GLU A 56 -15.52 4.97 10.62
CA GLU A 56 -16.02 4.90 9.23
C GLU A 56 -14.91 5.20 8.21
N THR A 57 -14.06 6.19 8.51
CA THR A 57 -12.95 6.58 7.62
C THR A 57 -11.92 5.46 7.51
N ILE A 58 -11.53 4.84 8.63
CA ILE A 58 -10.59 3.71 8.70
C ILE A 58 -11.16 2.54 7.91
N GLU A 59 -12.46 2.27 8.02
CA GLU A 59 -13.09 1.16 7.30
C GLU A 59 -13.15 1.38 5.79
N GLU A 60 -13.33 2.63 5.33
CA GLU A 60 -13.17 2.98 3.91
C GLU A 60 -11.71 2.84 3.44
N LEU A 61 -10.76 3.36 4.23
CA LEU A 61 -9.34 3.23 3.91
C LEU A 61 -8.92 1.76 3.83
N LYS A 62 -9.33 0.90 4.77
CA LYS A 62 -9.05 -0.55 4.69
C LYS A 62 -9.55 -1.18 3.40
N LYS A 63 -10.71 -0.75 2.88
CA LYS A 63 -11.21 -1.21 1.58
C LYS A 63 -10.34 -0.72 0.44
N GLU A 64 -9.94 0.55 0.44
CA GLU A 64 -9.03 1.10 -0.56
C GLU A 64 -7.66 0.40 -0.53
N ARG A 65 -7.13 0.13 0.66
CA ARG A 65 -5.90 -0.65 0.87
C ARG A 65 -6.00 -2.02 0.21
N LEU A 66 -7.11 -2.73 0.46
CA LEU A 66 -7.35 -4.04 -0.13
C LEU A 66 -7.40 -3.97 -1.66
N LEU A 67 -8.12 -2.98 -2.22
CA LEU A 67 -8.22 -2.78 -3.68
C LEU A 67 -6.86 -2.46 -4.33
N LEU A 68 -6.05 -1.62 -3.68
CA LEU A 68 -4.69 -1.31 -4.16
C LEU A 68 -3.80 -2.56 -4.13
N LYS A 69 -3.87 -3.33 -3.05
CA LYS A 69 -3.15 -4.59 -2.92
C LYS A 69 -3.55 -5.60 -4.00
N ASP A 70 -4.85 -5.77 -4.26
CA ASP A 70 -5.32 -6.67 -5.34
C ASP A 70 -4.75 -6.24 -6.69
N LYS A 71 -4.80 -4.94 -7.02
CA LYS A 71 -4.23 -4.41 -8.28
C LYS A 71 -2.72 -4.62 -8.38
N LEU A 72 -1.98 -4.33 -7.30
CA LEU A 72 -0.53 -4.56 -7.25
C LEU A 72 -0.22 -6.05 -7.46
N TYR A 73 -0.99 -6.93 -6.81
CA TYR A 73 -0.83 -8.37 -6.97
C TYR A 73 -1.18 -8.87 -8.38
N GLU A 74 -2.22 -8.33 -9.01
CA GLU A 74 -2.53 -8.62 -10.42
C GLU A 74 -1.37 -8.23 -11.34
N MET A 75 -0.76 -7.06 -11.13
CA MET A 75 0.42 -6.62 -11.90
C MET A 75 1.64 -7.50 -11.64
N LEU A 76 1.82 -8.01 -10.43
CA LEU A 76 2.89 -8.94 -10.09
C LEU A 76 2.70 -10.33 -10.72
N ARG A 77 1.46 -10.77 -10.93
CA ARG A 77 1.15 -12.05 -11.57
C ARG A 77 1.06 -12.01 -13.09
N ALA A 78 0.87 -10.82 -13.68
CA ALA A 78 0.91 -10.61 -15.13
C ALA A 78 2.32 -10.90 -15.71
#